data_AF-A0A917AN14-F1
#
_entry.id   AF-A0A917AN14-F1
#
_cell.length_a   1.000
_cell.length_b   1.000
_cell.length_c   1.000
_cell.angle_alpha   90.00
_cell.angle_beta   90.00
_cell.angle_gamma   90.00
#
_symmetry.space_group_name_H-M   'P 1'
#
loop_
_entity.id
_entity.type
_entity.pdbx_description
1 polymer ?
#
loop_
_entity_poly.entity_id
_entity_poly.type
_entity_poly.pdbx_seq_one_letter_code
_entity_poly.pdbx_strand_id
1 'polypeptide(L)'
;MNNTVSTILAKLQTLHTQEIETDYMAIYLFSEEEIEEAQVGYSLDEEGNSLVGQGPGSWQESWLVIGVEEDTDDPIFVDVKVEGYPVFTAMHGEDTWEPVCIFESLDHLLQEFQA
;
A
#
# COMPACT_ATOMS: atom_id res chain seq x y z
N MET A 1 -7.71 12.33 9.39
CA MET A 1 -6.57 11.87 8.57
C MET A 1 -5.38 12.81 8.76
N ASN A 2 -4.16 12.25 8.78
CA ASN A 2 -2.92 13.03 8.75
C ASN A 2 -2.75 13.64 7.34
N ASN A 3 -2.14 14.84 7.22
CA ASN A 3 -2.02 15.58 5.95
C ASN A 3 -1.34 14.74 4.83
N THR A 4 -0.44 13.83 5.20
CA THR A 4 0.23 12.92 4.25
C THR A 4 -0.73 11.92 3.61
N VAL A 5 -1.59 11.28 4.41
CA VAL A 5 -2.57 10.30 3.91
C VAL A 5 -3.53 10.99 2.95
N SER A 6 -4.06 12.16 3.32
CA SER A 6 -4.92 12.95 2.42
C SER A 6 -4.23 13.34 1.10
N THR A 7 -2.90 13.53 1.11
CA THR A 7 -2.13 13.79 -0.12
C THR A 7 -2.04 12.56 -1.02
N ILE A 8 -1.81 11.38 -0.44
CA ILE A 8 -1.76 10.12 -1.18
C ILE A 8 -3.14 9.82 -1.78
N LEU A 9 -4.20 9.92 -0.98
CA LEU A 9 -5.58 9.74 -1.43
C LEU A 9 -5.94 10.68 -2.59
N ALA A 10 -5.59 11.96 -2.48
CA ALA A 10 -5.83 12.93 -3.54
C ALA A 10 -5.11 12.55 -4.85
N LYS A 11 -3.94 11.91 -4.78
CA LYS A 11 -3.23 11.40 -5.97
C LYS A 11 -3.94 10.19 -6.56
N LEU A 12 -4.34 9.21 -5.75
CA LEU A 12 -5.07 8.02 -6.19
C LEU A 12 -6.40 8.39 -6.87
N GLN A 13 -7.10 9.39 -6.36
CA GLN A 13 -8.36 9.90 -6.95
C GLN A 13 -8.20 10.52 -8.34
N THR A 14 -6.98 10.81 -8.79
CA THR A 14 -6.74 11.32 -10.16
C THR A 14 -6.79 10.23 -11.22
N LEU A 15 -6.74 8.96 -10.82
CA LEU A 15 -6.72 7.82 -11.74
C LEU A 15 -8.08 7.62 -12.40
N HIS A 16 -8.07 7.16 -13.66
CA HIS A 16 -9.28 6.79 -14.41
C HIS A 16 -9.63 5.31 -14.29
N THR A 17 -8.68 4.50 -13.84
CA THR A 17 -8.80 3.07 -13.56
C THR A 17 -8.07 2.77 -12.25
N GLN A 18 -8.51 1.74 -11.54
CA GLN A 18 -7.86 1.24 -10.33
C GLN A 18 -6.99 0.02 -10.60
N GLU A 19 -7.03 -0.52 -11.83
CA GLU A 19 -6.30 -1.73 -12.21
C GLU A 19 -5.25 -1.41 -13.27
N ILE A 20 -4.05 -1.98 -13.10
CA ILE A 20 -3.04 -2.08 -14.16
C ILE A 20 -2.47 -3.50 -14.21
N GLU A 21 -2.06 -3.90 -15.41
CA GLU A 21 -1.23 -5.08 -15.62
C GLU A 21 0.16 -4.59 -16.04
N THR A 22 1.17 -4.94 -15.26
CA THR A 22 2.58 -4.71 -15.60
C THR A 22 3.19 -5.98 -16.18
N ASP A 23 4.42 -5.90 -16.68
CA ASP A 23 5.16 -7.09 -17.14
C ASP A 23 5.39 -8.15 -16.04
N TYR A 24 5.19 -7.80 -14.77
CA TYR A 24 5.54 -8.63 -13.61
C TYR A 24 4.35 -8.98 -12.69
N MET A 25 3.30 -8.14 -12.65
CA MET A 25 2.17 -8.28 -11.72
C MET A 25 0.96 -7.45 -12.17
N ALA A 26 -0.23 -7.88 -11.76
CA ALA A 26 -1.47 -7.12 -11.84
C ALA A 26 -1.74 -6.42 -10.50
N ILE A 27 -1.99 -5.11 -10.52
CA ILE A 27 -2.17 -4.28 -9.32
C ILE A 27 -3.55 -3.66 -9.35
N TYR A 28 -4.30 -3.85 -8.26
CA TYR A 28 -5.51 -3.10 -7.93
C TYR A 28 -5.21 -2.05 -6.84
N LEU A 29 -5.46 -0.77 -7.13
CA LEU A 29 -5.35 0.33 -6.19
C LEU A 29 -6.71 0.68 -5.57
N PHE A 30 -6.70 0.75 -4.24
CA PHE A 30 -7.89 1.01 -3.45
C PHE A 30 -8.38 2.47 -3.59
N SER A 31 -9.69 2.62 -3.57
CA SER A 31 -10.37 3.89 -3.37
C SER A 31 -10.16 4.41 -1.95
N GLU A 32 -10.56 5.67 -1.70
CA GLU A 32 -10.49 6.25 -0.35
C GLU A 32 -11.30 5.45 0.68
N GLU A 33 -12.45 4.91 0.27
CA GLU A 33 -13.34 4.13 1.13
C GLU A 33 -12.71 2.76 1.46
N GLU A 34 -12.08 2.12 0.47
CA GLU A 34 -11.40 0.83 0.63
C GLU A 34 -10.12 0.94 1.47
N ILE A 35 -9.39 2.07 1.40
CA ILE A 35 -8.12 2.22 2.13
C ILE A 35 -8.29 2.13 3.64
N GLU A 36 -9.38 2.66 4.19
CA GLU A 36 -9.63 2.58 5.64
C GLU A 36 -9.82 1.13 6.09
N GLU A 37 -10.60 0.35 5.34
CA GLU A 37 -10.86 -1.06 5.62
C GLU A 37 -9.63 -1.95 5.34
N ALA A 38 -8.87 -1.62 4.29
CA ALA A 38 -7.68 -2.35 3.86
C ALA A 38 -6.54 -2.35 4.90
N GLN A 39 -6.62 -1.52 5.94
CA GLN A 39 -5.63 -1.54 7.03
C GLN A 39 -5.80 -2.73 7.98
N VAL A 40 -7.00 -3.34 7.99
CA VAL A 40 -7.32 -4.50 8.84
C VAL A 40 -6.52 -5.71 8.37
N GLY A 41 -5.86 -6.41 9.31
CA GLY A 41 -4.90 -7.48 9.03
C GLY A 41 -3.45 -7.01 8.89
N TYR A 42 -3.22 -5.70 8.78
CA TYR A 42 -1.89 -5.10 8.65
C TYR A 42 -1.55 -4.17 9.80
N SER A 43 -2.07 -2.94 9.80
CA SER A 43 -1.82 -1.97 10.87
C SER A 43 -2.88 -2.02 11.97
N LEU A 44 -4.03 -2.62 11.69
CA LEU A 44 -5.17 -2.77 12.59
C LEU A 44 -5.67 -4.21 12.64
N ASP A 45 -6.22 -4.65 13.78
CA ASP A 45 -7.04 -5.87 13.86
C ASP A 45 -8.52 -5.58 13.59
N GLU A 46 -9.36 -6.62 13.61
CA GLU A 46 -10.82 -6.49 13.38
C GLU A 46 -11.54 -5.63 14.44
N GLU A 47 -10.94 -5.44 15.62
CA GLU A 47 -11.46 -4.59 16.68
C GLU A 47 -10.91 -3.14 16.60
N GLY A 48 -10.02 -2.86 15.65
CA GLY A 48 -9.34 -1.58 15.47
C GLY A 48 -8.16 -1.35 16.41
N ASN A 49 -7.66 -2.38 17.09
CA ASN A 49 -6.42 -2.29 17.85
C ASN A 49 -5.21 -2.30 16.90
N SER A 50 -4.14 -1.59 17.27
CA SER A 50 -2.94 -1.55 16.43
C SER A 50 -2.17 -2.87 16.43
N LEU A 51 -1.83 -3.34 15.25
CA LEU A 51 -0.92 -4.48 15.00
C LEU A 51 0.53 -4.05 14.71
N VAL A 52 0.79 -2.74 14.70
CA VAL A 52 2.12 -2.18 14.44
C VAL A 52 3.10 -2.62 15.51
N GLY A 53 4.29 -3.05 15.09
CA GLY A 53 5.38 -3.46 15.98
C GLY A 53 6.66 -2.65 15.77
N GLN A 54 7.59 -2.80 16.72
CA GLN A 54 8.93 -2.19 16.66
C GLN A 54 10.03 -3.23 16.40
N GLY A 55 9.66 -4.51 16.26
CA GLY A 55 10.60 -5.61 16.05
C GLY A 55 10.93 -5.82 14.57
N PRO A 56 12.04 -6.52 14.26
CA PRO A 56 12.29 -7.02 12.92
C PRO A 56 11.09 -7.83 12.40
N GLY A 57 10.69 -7.60 11.15
CA GLY A 57 9.55 -8.27 10.53
C GLY A 57 8.18 -7.77 11.00
N SER A 58 8.11 -6.77 11.88
CA SER A 58 6.83 -6.16 12.25
C SER A 58 6.31 -5.22 11.17
N TRP A 59 5.00 -5.12 11.03
CA TRP A 59 4.38 -4.05 10.25
C TRP A 59 4.74 -2.70 10.87
N GLN A 60 5.11 -1.73 10.04
CA GLN A 60 5.57 -0.43 10.52
C GLN A 60 4.44 0.61 10.52
N GLU A 61 4.50 1.54 11.49
CA GLU A 61 3.51 2.63 11.63
C GLU A 61 3.41 3.51 10.37
N SER A 62 4.50 3.64 9.62
CA SER A 62 4.53 4.46 8.41
C SER A 62 4.06 3.74 7.16
N TRP A 63 3.77 2.44 7.24
CA TRP A 63 3.30 1.69 6.09
C TRP A 63 1.80 1.82 5.96
N LEU A 64 1.37 2.35 4.81
CA LEU A 64 -0.03 2.53 4.44
C LEU A 64 -0.34 1.60 3.27
N VAL A 65 -1.25 0.66 3.46
CA VAL A 65 -1.76 -0.18 2.36
C VAL A 65 -2.59 0.69 1.42
N ILE A 66 -2.31 0.60 0.12
CA ILE A 66 -2.96 1.37 -0.95
C ILE A 66 -3.53 0.48 -2.06
N GLY A 67 -3.32 -0.84 -2.01
CA GLY A 67 -3.79 -1.77 -3.02
C GLY A 67 -3.37 -3.20 -2.72
N VAL A 68 -3.58 -4.09 -3.71
CA VAL A 68 -3.17 -5.50 -3.68
C VAL A 68 -2.62 -5.94 -5.04
N GLU A 69 -1.74 -6.94 -5.03
CA GLU A 69 -1.47 -7.76 -6.20
C GLU A 69 -2.64 -8.72 -6.42
N GLU A 70 -3.29 -8.69 -7.58
CA GLU A 70 -4.55 -9.42 -7.79
C GLU A 70 -4.40 -10.95 -7.80
N ASP A 71 -3.23 -11.48 -8.17
CA ASP A 71 -3.00 -12.93 -8.28
C ASP A 71 -2.65 -13.58 -6.94
N THR A 72 -2.13 -12.80 -5.98
CA THR A 72 -1.59 -13.29 -4.72
C THR A 72 -2.29 -12.70 -3.50
N ASP A 73 -3.08 -11.65 -3.65
CA ASP A 73 -3.62 -10.83 -2.55
C ASP A 73 -2.52 -10.21 -1.66
N ASP A 74 -1.26 -10.15 -2.12
CA ASP A 74 -0.18 -9.49 -1.39
C ASP A 74 -0.42 -7.97 -1.34
N PRO A 75 -0.19 -7.31 -0.19
CA PRO A 75 -0.43 -5.88 -0.05
C PRO A 75 0.51 -5.06 -0.94
N ILE A 76 -0.06 -4.04 -1.60
CA ILE A 76 0.70 -2.93 -2.17
C ILE A 76 0.62 -1.76 -1.18
N PHE A 77 1.76 -1.32 -0.68
CA PHE A 77 1.81 -0.29 0.37
C PHE A 77 2.94 0.71 0.16
N VAL A 78 2.80 1.88 0.79
CA VAL A 78 3.80 2.96 0.74
C VAL A 78 4.37 3.25 2.11
N ASP A 79 5.64 3.67 2.16
CA ASP A 79 6.21 4.26 3.37
C ASP A 79 5.98 5.79 3.39
N VAL A 80 5.02 6.24 4.20
CA VAL A 80 4.63 7.66 4.29
C VAL A 80 5.66 8.55 4.99
N LYS A 81 6.69 7.96 5.62
CA LYS A 81 7.80 8.72 6.25
C LYS A 81 8.95 8.96 5.28
N VAL A 82 8.98 8.30 4.12
CA VAL A 82 10.04 8.44 3.12
C VAL A 82 9.58 9.39 2.00
N GLU A 83 10.45 10.31 1.61
CA GLU A 83 10.19 11.24 0.51
C GLU A 83 9.93 10.46 -0.78
N GLY A 84 8.91 10.89 -1.54
CA GLY A 84 8.50 10.22 -2.78
C GLY A 84 7.54 9.04 -2.56
N TYR A 85 7.31 8.60 -1.32
CA TYR A 85 6.40 7.49 -0.98
C TYR A 85 6.73 6.22 -1.80
N PRO A 86 7.92 5.63 -1.61
CA PRO A 86 8.28 4.39 -2.29
C PRO A 86 7.23 3.31 -2.02
N VAL A 87 6.96 2.51 -3.05
CA VAL A 87 5.92 1.50 -3.09
C VAL A 87 6.55 0.12 -2.94
N PHE A 88 5.97 -0.68 -2.06
CA PHE A 88 6.43 -2.01 -1.72
C PHE A 88 5.30 -3.04 -1.88
N THR A 89 5.71 -4.29 -2.05
CA THR A 89 4.89 -5.47 -1.77
C THR A 89 5.57 -6.31 -0.69
N ALA A 90 4.81 -7.19 -0.04
CA ALA A 90 5.35 -8.18 0.90
C ALA A 90 4.43 -9.40 0.91
N MET A 91 5.01 -10.61 0.98
CA MET A 91 4.22 -11.84 1.04
C MET A 91 3.29 -11.83 2.26
N HIS A 92 1.99 -12.00 2.05
CA HIS A 92 1.03 -12.12 3.13
C HIS A 92 1.05 -13.52 3.77
N GLY A 93 0.59 -13.63 5.02
CA GLY A 93 0.45 -14.92 5.72
C GLY A 93 1.73 -15.47 6.37
N GLU A 94 2.84 -14.72 6.31
CA GLU A 94 4.07 -15.03 7.02
C GLU A 94 4.10 -14.39 8.42
N ASP A 95 4.86 -14.98 9.36
CA ASP A 95 5.03 -14.43 10.72
C ASP A 95 5.80 -13.08 10.72
N THR A 96 6.47 -12.76 9.60
CA THR A 96 7.29 -11.55 9.42
C THR A 96 7.07 -10.90 8.07
N TRP A 97 6.92 -9.58 8.06
CA TRP A 97 6.84 -8.78 6.85
C TRP A 97 8.24 -8.46 6.28
N GLU A 98 8.51 -8.91 5.07
CA GLU A 98 9.73 -8.62 4.31
C GLU A 98 9.38 -7.76 3.08
N PRO A 99 9.53 -6.41 3.16
CA PRO A 99 9.13 -5.52 2.09
C PRO A 99 10.07 -5.60 0.88
N VAL A 100 9.50 -5.72 -0.31
CA VAL A 100 10.17 -5.67 -1.60
C VAL A 100 9.77 -4.38 -2.31
N CYS A 101 10.75 -3.51 -2.60
CA CYS A 101 10.50 -2.26 -3.33
C CYS A 101 10.16 -2.57 -4.79
N ILE A 102 9.00 -2.11 -5.24
CA ILE A 102 8.53 -2.29 -6.62
C ILE A 102 8.54 -0.97 -7.41
N PHE A 103 8.34 0.16 -6.73
CA PHE A 103 8.51 1.49 -7.32
C PHE A 103 9.22 2.43 -6.35
N GLU A 104 10.24 3.14 -6.84
CA GLU A 104 11.00 4.14 -6.07
C GLU A 104 10.17 5.36 -5.64
N SER A 105 8.99 5.58 -6.23
CA SER A 105 8.04 6.61 -5.79
C SER A 105 6.61 6.29 -6.22
N LEU A 106 5.64 6.81 -5.47
CA LEU A 106 4.22 6.73 -5.82
C LEU A 106 3.95 7.38 -7.18
N ASP A 107 4.62 8.48 -7.51
CA ASP A 107 4.43 9.14 -8.81
C ASP A 107 4.90 8.26 -9.98
N HIS A 108 5.90 7.39 -9.78
CA HIS A 108 6.31 6.41 -10.78
C HIS A 108 5.22 5.35 -10.99
N LEU A 109 4.66 4.79 -9.91
CA LEU A 109 3.52 3.87 -10.01
C LEU A 109 2.34 4.50 -10.75
N LEU A 110 1.96 5.74 -10.41
CA LEU A 110 0.80 6.41 -11.01
C LEU A 110 0.96 6.69 -12.51
N GLN A 111 2.20 6.78 -13.02
CA GLN A 111 2.44 6.92 -14.45
C GLN A 111 2.05 5.67 -15.23
N GLU A 112 2.16 4.48 -14.63
CA GLU A 112 1.74 3.22 -15.25
C GLU A 112 0.21 3.17 -15.49
N PHE A 113 -0.57 3.87 -14.66
CA PHE A 113 -2.03 3.99 -14.80
C PHE A 113 -2.48 5.04 -15.83
N GLN A 114 -1.53 5.78 -16.42
CA GLN A 114 -1.79 6.83 -17.42
C GLN A 114 -1.42 6.40 -18.85
N ALA A 115 -0.79 5.23 -19.00
CA ALA A 115 -0.36 4.67 -20.28
C ALA A 115 -1.53 4.07 -21.09
#